data_AF-A0A2H9U2H3-F1
#
_entry.id   AF-A0A2H9U2H3-F1
#
_cell.length_a   1.000
_cell.length_b   1.000
_cell.length_c   1.000
_cell.angle_alpha   90.00
_cell.angle_beta   90.00
_cell.angle_gamma   90.00
#
_symmetry.space_group_name_H-M   'P 1'
#
loop_
_entity.id
_entity.type
_entity.pdbx_description
1 polymer ?
#
loop_
_entity_poly.entity_id
_entity_poly.type
_entity_poly.pdbx_seq_one_letter_code
_entity_poly.pdbx_strand_id
1 'polypeptide(L)'
;MAKGNHQGQVLRDHKKVGQKFIPPLMQLPNMKETSFRDNTLPCLIWLSAIFLRNPDLQSVHYVIEFLIKCKDILNDDKSPALVFLNNFDKLTAEQKGRISEGIEDQAMLNFLRESLVHHHHLLEDYPLGFLFEDYVYGVDREEALEHLKEDVSALLDRCTMHSTKVQTTAFVSMTATGKLFLSSAIDLPDFNSIFTAPDSDESKRVASFVRANINAGAGFQDAEEGENEWSKSFWSQCFDLEACS
;
A
#
# COMPACT_ATOMS: atom_id res chain seq x y z
N MET A 1 -37.10 -10.72 36.35
CA MET A 1 -36.37 -10.50 35.08
C MET A 1 -34.96 -11.02 35.23
N ALA A 2 -34.66 -12.20 34.68
CA ALA A 2 -33.33 -12.79 34.74
C ALA A 2 -32.46 -12.18 33.62
N LYS A 3 -31.31 -11.61 34.00
CA LYS A 3 -30.28 -11.19 33.03
C LYS A 3 -29.73 -12.44 32.34
N GLY A 4 -29.98 -12.58 31.04
CA GLY A 4 -29.40 -13.64 30.22
C GLY A 4 -27.87 -13.54 30.25
N ASN A 5 -27.23 -14.62 30.69
CA ASN A 5 -25.79 -14.70 30.79
C ASN A 5 -25.21 -14.93 29.38
N HIS A 6 -24.78 -13.86 28.69
CA HIS A 6 -24.20 -13.91 27.33
C HIS A 6 -22.77 -14.50 27.28
N GLN A 7 -22.30 -15.17 28.33
CA GLN A 7 -20.92 -15.65 28.49
C GLN A 7 -20.50 -16.80 27.55
N GLY A 8 -21.30 -17.16 26.55
CA GLY A 8 -20.97 -18.26 25.64
C GLY A 8 -21.45 -18.10 24.21
N GLN A 9 -21.86 -16.90 23.76
CA GLN A 9 -22.33 -16.69 22.38
C GLN A 9 -21.23 -16.17 21.44
N VAL A 10 -20.30 -15.33 21.93
CA VAL A 10 -19.35 -14.60 21.06
C VAL A 10 -18.23 -15.49 20.47
N LEU A 11 -17.91 -16.62 21.12
CA LEU A 11 -16.81 -17.51 20.71
C LEU A 11 -17.27 -18.88 20.18
N ARG A 12 -18.57 -19.11 19.98
CA ARG A 12 -19.10 -20.43 19.56
C ARG A 12 -18.52 -20.91 18.23
N ASP A 13 -18.34 -19.96 17.31
CA ASP A 13 -17.90 -20.26 15.96
C ASP A 13 -16.36 -20.28 15.85
N HIS A 14 -15.65 -19.93 16.94
CA HIS A 14 -14.19 -19.97 16.98
C HIS A 14 -13.71 -21.40 17.29
N LYS A 15 -12.79 -21.90 16.47
CA LYS A 15 -12.15 -23.20 16.70
C LYS A 15 -10.99 -23.04 17.68
N LYS A 16 -11.07 -23.68 18.85
CA LYS A 16 -9.96 -23.70 19.81
C LYS A 16 -8.87 -24.68 19.34
N VAL A 17 -7.65 -24.19 19.13
CA VAL A 17 -6.46 -24.99 18.82
C VAL A 17 -5.41 -24.69 19.89
N GLY A 18 -5.17 -25.67 20.77
CA GLY A 18 -4.35 -25.47 21.98
C GLY A 18 -4.97 -24.39 22.88
N GLN A 19 -4.23 -23.32 23.15
CA GLN A 19 -4.70 -22.16 23.91
C GLN A 19 -5.26 -21.02 23.04
N LYS A 20 -5.15 -21.11 21.71
CA LYS A 20 -5.59 -20.05 20.78
C LYS A 20 -7.01 -20.35 20.28
N PHE A 21 -7.83 -19.30 20.16
CA PHE A 21 -9.12 -19.35 19.48
C PHE A 21 -8.95 -18.85 18.05
N ILE A 22 -9.28 -19.69 17.07
CA ILE A 22 -9.18 -19.36 15.64
C ILE A 22 -10.56 -18.88 15.16
N PRO A 23 -10.69 -17.63 14.68
CA PRO A 23 -11.95 -17.10 14.14
C PRO A 23 -12.50 -17.93 12.98
N PRO A 24 -13.83 -17.97 12.76
CA PRO A 24 -14.46 -18.71 11.65
C PRO A 24 -13.82 -18.40 10.29
N LEU A 25 -13.53 -17.13 10.05
CA LEU A 25 -12.96 -16.66 8.80
C LEU A 25 -11.58 -17.30 8.54
N MET A 26 -10.71 -17.33 9.55
CA MET A 26 -9.37 -17.94 9.51
C MET A 26 -9.38 -19.47 9.39
N GLN A 27 -10.55 -20.11 9.40
CA GLN A 27 -10.70 -21.54 9.16
C GLN A 27 -10.91 -21.86 7.67
N LEU A 28 -11.11 -20.84 6.81
CA LEU A 28 -11.19 -21.04 5.36
C LEU A 28 -9.81 -21.43 4.79
N PRO A 29 -9.77 -22.33 3.80
CA PRO A 29 -8.51 -22.73 3.17
C PRO A 29 -7.82 -21.52 2.53
N ASN A 30 -6.48 -21.51 2.61
CA ASN A 30 -5.60 -20.46 2.09
C ASN A 30 -5.76 -19.08 2.76
N MET A 31 -6.50 -18.97 3.86
CA MET A 31 -6.61 -17.72 4.59
C MET A 31 -5.42 -17.57 5.56
N LYS A 32 -4.60 -16.55 5.34
CA LYS A 32 -3.46 -16.19 6.19
C LYS A 32 -3.69 -14.82 6.80
N GLU A 33 -3.27 -14.67 8.06
CA GLU A 33 -3.22 -13.37 8.70
C GLU A 33 -1.97 -12.66 8.19
N THR A 34 -2.14 -11.47 7.61
CA THR A 34 -1.05 -10.65 7.11
C THR A 34 -0.84 -9.46 8.04
N SER A 35 0.35 -9.36 8.62
CA SER A 35 0.73 -8.19 9.42
C SER A 35 0.84 -6.97 8.51
N PHE A 36 0.03 -5.93 8.79
CA PHE A 36 0.10 -4.68 8.05
C PHE A 36 1.49 -4.04 8.17
N ARG A 37 2.02 -3.96 9.40
CA ARG A 37 3.34 -3.39 9.67
C ARG A 37 4.42 -4.16 8.90
N ASP A 38 4.42 -5.48 9.01
CA ASP A 38 5.57 -6.24 8.52
C ASP A 38 5.50 -6.45 6.99
N ASN A 39 4.31 -6.54 6.39
CA ASN A 39 4.16 -6.95 4.98
C ASN A 39 3.48 -5.92 4.08
N THR A 40 2.60 -5.06 4.61
CA THR A 40 1.81 -4.12 3.78
C THR A 40 2.42 -2.73 3.77
N LEU A 41 2.90 -2.26 4.92
CA LEU A 41 3.52 -0.95 5.09
C LEU A 41 4.71 -0.76 4.13
N PRO A 42 5.68 -1.70 4.03
CA PRO A 42 6.78 -1.56 3.06
C PRO A 42 6.29 -1.45 1.61
N CYS A 43 5.17 -2.08 1.28
CA CYS A 43 4.60 -2.03 -0.06
C CYS A 43 3.83 -0.73 -0.36
N LEU A 44 3.39 -0.01 0.67
CA LEU A 44 2.63 1.25 0.53
C LEU A 44 3.45 2.49 0.93
N ILE A 45 4.72 2.31 1.33
CA ILE A 45 5.57 3.38 1.84
C ILE A 45 5.76 4.52 0.82
N TRP A 46 5.85 4.19 -0.47
CA TRP A 46 5.98 5.17 -1.55
C TRP A 46 4.76 6.10 -1.64
N LEU A 47 3.55 5.59 -1.40
CA LEU A 47 2.35 6.43 -1.33
C LEU A 47 2.38 7.35 -0.12
N SER A 48 2.80 6.84 1.05
CA SER A 48 2.98 7.67 2.25
C SER A 48 3.91 8.84 1.96
N ALA A 49 5.00 8.55 1.25
CA ALA A 49 5.99 9.55 0.93
C ALA A 49 5.43 10.66 0.04
N ILE A 50 4.67 10.28 -0.98
CA ILE A 50 3.96 11.23 -1.86
C ILE A 50 2.97 12.09 -1.05
N PHE A 51 2.16 11.49 -0.17
CA PHE A 51 1.16 12.22 0.61
C PHE A 51 1.74 13.18 1.65
N LEU A 52 2.88 12.85 2.28
CA LEU A 52 3.52 13.72 3.27
C LEU A 52 4.10 14.99 2.64
N ARG A 53 4.53 14.91 1.39
CA ARG A 53 5.27 15.99 0.70
C ARG A 53 4.40 16.82 -0.22
N ASN A 54 3.17 16.40 -0.49
CA ASN A 54 2.33 17.02 -1.52
C ASN A 54 0.86 17.15 -1.11
N PRO A 55 0.11 18.10 -1.72
CA PRO A 55 -1.33 18.22 -1.51
C PRO A 55 -2.09 16.94 -1.84
N ASP A 56 -3.00 16.54 -0.97
CA ASP A 56 -3.77 15.30 -1.06
C ASP A 56 -4.34 14.99 -2.45
N LEU A 57 -5.04 15.95 -3.07
CA LEU A 57 -5.71 15.74 -4.35
C LEU A 57 -4.70 15.53 -5.49
N GLN A 58 -3.57 16.22 -5.44
CA GLN A 58 -2.50 16.08 -6.42
C GLN A 58 -1.83 14.71 -6.26
N SER A 59 -1.58 14.28 -5.02
CA SER A 59 -1.07 12.96 -4.68
C SER A 59 -1.96 11.84 -5.25
N VAL A 60 -3.28 11.92 -5.02
CA VAL A 60 -4.23 10.95 -5.58
C VAL A 60 -4.17 10.93 -7.11
N HIS A 61 -4.24 12.11 -7.73
CA HIS A 61 -4.28 12.25 -9.18
C HIS A 61 -3.06 11.61 -9.85
N TYR A 62 -1.84 12.02 -9.48
CA TYR A 62 -0.63 11.54 -10.13
C TYR A 62 -0.30 10.08 -9.81
N VAL A 63 -0.61 9.60 -8.61
CA VAL A 63 -0.46 8.16 -8.29
C VAL A 63 -1.37 7.31 -9.19
N ILE A 64 -2.65 7.68 -9.30
CA ILE A 64 -3.60 6.89 -10.10
C ILE A 64 -3.24 6.99 -11.58
N GLU A 65 -2.91 8.18 -12.08
CA GLU A 65 -2.51 8.38 -13.47
C GLU A 65 -1.27 7.58 -13.84
N PHE A 66 -0.24 7.59 -12.99
CA PHE A 66 0.96 6.79 -13.18
C PHE A 66 0.65 5.30 -13.27
N LEU A 67 -0.21 4.78 -12.38
CA LEU A 67 -0.57 3.36 -12.36
C LEU A 67 -1.43 2.96 -13.56
N ILE A 68 -2.34 3.83 -14.03
CA ILE A 68 -3.09 3.64 -15.27
C ILE A 68 -2.13 3.61 -16.45
N LYS A 69 -1.21 4.57 -16.55
CA LYS A 69 -0.21 4.62 -17.62
C LYS A 69 0.66 3.37 -17.63
N CYS A 70 1.11 2.89 -16.47
CA CYS A 70 1.84 1.62 -16.38
C CYS A 70 1.02 0.45 -16.93
N LYS A 71 -0.27 0.34 -16.55
CA LYS A 71 -1.16 -0.70 -17.07
C LYS A 71 -1.27 -0.62 -18.61
N ASP A 72 -1.53 0.57 -19.13
CA ASP A 72 -1.72 0.79 -20.57
C ASP A 72 -0.45 0.48 -21.37
N ILE A 73 0.72 0.91 -20.86
CA ILE A 73 2.02 0.61 -21.45
C ILE A 73 2.29 -0.89 -21.46
N LEU A 74 2.07 -1.58 -20.34
CA LEU A 74 2.31 -3.02 -20.24
C LEU A 74 1.33 -3.80 -21.15
N ASN A 75 0.09 -3.32 -21.25
CA ASN A 75 -1.01 -3.94 -21.99
C ASN A 75 -1.15 -5.45 -21.69
N ASP A 76 -1.00 -5.79 -20.42
CA ASP A 76 -1.06 -7.15 -19.92
C ASP A 76 -2.02 -7.22 -18.74
N ASP A 77 -3.17 -7.84 -18.94
CA ASP A 77 -4.17 -8.03 -17.88
C ASP A 77 -3.65 -8.90 -16.72
N LYS A 78 -2.64 -9.74 -16.97
CA LYS A 78 -1.99 -10.57 -15.94
C LYS A 78 -0.97 -9.82 -15.09
N SER A 79 -0.65 -8.57 -15.44
CA SER A 79 0.23 -7.75 -14.61
C SER A 79 -0.27 -7.70 -13.17
N PRO A 80 0.62 -7.72 -12.17
CA PRO A 80 0.19 -7.62 -10.78
C PRO A 80 -0.36 -6.21 -10.46
N ALA A 81 -0.95 -6.03 -9.28
CA ALA A 81 -1.39 -4.71 -8.84
C ALA A 81 -0.18 -3.85 -8.44
N LEU A 82 0.33 -3.04 -9.38
CA LEU A 82 1.53 -2.24 -9.22
C LEU A 82 1.44 -1.15 -8.15
N VAL A 83 0.28 -0.94 -7.51
CA VAL A 83 0.20 -0.04 -6.36
C VAL A 83 0.97 -0.55 -5.14
N PHE A 84 1.13 -1.87 -5.04
CA PHE A 84 2.01 -2.47 -4.05
C PHE A 84 3.44 -2.49 -4.60
N LEU A 85 4.35 -1.79 -3.92
CA LEU A 85 5.71 -1.53 -4.41
C LEU A 85 6.47 -2.80 -4.83
N ASN A 86 6.34 -3.88 -4.06
CA ASN A 86 6.97 -5.18 -4.33
C ASN A 86 6.54 -5.80 -5.67
N ASN A 87 5.39 -5.41 -6.23
CA ASN A 87 4.95 -5.94 -7.51
C ASN A 87 5.74 -5.37 -8.70
N PHE A 88 6.50 -4.28 -8.54
CA PHE A 88 7.44 -3.81 -9.55
C PHE A 88 8.64 -4.75 -9.72
N ASP A 89 9.00 -5.55 -8.72
CA ASP A 89 10.09 -6.54 -8.82
C ASP A 89 9.73 -7.73 -9.72
N LYS A 90 8.44 -7.94 -9.96
CA LYS A 90 7.94 -8.96 -10.89
C LYS A 90 8.05 -8.51 -12.36
N LEU A 91 8.36 -7.25 -12.61
CA LEU A 91 8.54 -6.73 -13.97
C LEU A 91 9.95 -7.00 -14.47
N THR A 92 10.06 -7.42 -15.72
CA THR A 92 11.33 -7.55 -16.43
C THR A 92 11.96 -6.18 -16.69
N ALA A 93 13.27 -6.14 -16.95
CA ALA A 93 13.98 -4.91 -17.34
C ALA A 93 13.37 -4.27 -18.60
N GLU A 94 12.93 -5.06 -19.58
CA GLU A 94 12.24 -4.56 -20.78
C GLU A 94 10.91 -3.86 -20.43
N GLN A 95 10.12 -4.45 -19.52
CA GLN A 95 8.87 -3.85 -19.05
C GLN A 95 9.11 -2.54 -18.28
N LYS A 96 10.13 -2.50 -17.41
CA LYS A 96 10.53 -1.28 -16.69
C LYS A 96 10.99 -0.19 -17.67
N GLY A 97 11.82 -0.54 -18.65
CA GLY A 97 12.26 0.38 -19.71
C GLY A 97 11.10 0.95 -20.52
N ARG A 98 10.14 0.12 -20.93
CA ARG A 98 8.92 0.57 -21.61
C ARG A 98 8.11 1.56 -20.76
N ILE A 99 8.04 1.35 -19.44
CA ILE A 99 7.36 2.29 -18.54
C ILE A 99 8.12 3.63 -18.52
N SER A 100 9.44 3.62 -18.29
CA SER A 100 10.24 4.86 -18.28
C SER A 100 10.14 5.64 -19.58
N GLU A 101 10.23 4.96 -20.72
CA GLU A 101 10.15 5.59 -22.05
C GLU A 101 8.72 6.06 -22.40
N GLY A 102 7.69 5.37 -21.90
CA GLY A 102 6.30 5.65 -22.22
C GLY A 102 5.65 6.74 -21.36
N ILE A 103 6.34 7.25 -20.33
CA ILE A 103 5.86 8.38 -19.52
C ILE A 103 6.19 9.70 -20.24
N GLU A 104 5.20 10.22 -20.96
CA GLU A 104 5.32 11.48 -21.69
C GLU A 104 5.11 12.72 -20.79
N ASP A 105 4.33 12.58 -19.72
CA ASP A 105 4.06 13.66 -18.77
C ASP A 105 5.25 13.87 -17.82
N GLN A 106 6.08 14.86 -18.15
CA GLN A 106 7.23 15.25 -17.35
C GLN A 106 6.85 15.87 -16.01
N ALA A 107 5.67 16.49 -15.88
CA ALA A 107 5.23 17.05 -14.61
C ALA A 107 4.90 15.92 -13.61
N MET A 108 4.18 14.89 -14.07
CA MET A 108 3.94 13.68 -13.27
C MET A 108 5.23 12.96 -12.92
N LEU A 109 6.14 12.77 -13.89
CA LEU A 109 7.41 12.08 -13.64
C LEU A 109 8.29 12.82 -12.63
N ASN A 110 8.42 14.14 -12.76
CA ASN A 110 9.19 14.96 -11.81
C ASN A 110 8.53 14.95 -10.43
N PHE A 111 7.21 15.06 -10.36
CA PHE A 111 6.47 14.95 -9.10
C PHE A 111 6.78 13.65 -8.35
N LEU A 112 6.76 12.51 -9.06
CA LEU A 112 7.09 11.20 -8.47
C LEU A 112 8.55 11.16 -8.03
N ARG A 113 9.49 11.60 -8.87
CA ARG A 113 10.93 11.60 -8.56
C ARG A 113 11.24 12.47 -7.35
N GLU A 114 10.76 13.71 -7.30
CA GLU A 114 10.95 14.62 -6.17
C GLU A 114 10.39 14.04 -4.87
N SER A 115 9.24 13.37 -4.94
CA SER A 115 8.58 12.77 -3.78
C SER A 115 9.23 11.49 -3.25
N LEU A 116 10.05 10.82 -4.06
CA LEU A 116 10.55 9.45 -3.80
C LEU A 116 12.08 9.34 -3.85
N VAL A 117 12.78 10.43 -4.18
CA VAL A 117 14.25 10.44 -4.34
C VAL A 117 14.98 9.92 -3.10
N HIS A 118 14.48 10.20 -1.91
CA HIS A 118 15.10 9.73 -0.66
C HIS A 118 14.98 8.22 -0.47
N HIS A 119 13.92 7.58 -0.97
CA HIS A 119 13.84 6.11 -0.98
C HIS A 119 14.91 5.54 -1.89
N HIS A 120 15.02 6.06 -3.12
CA HIS A 120 16.04 5.58 -4.06
C HIS A 120 17.47 5.83 -3.58
N HIS A 121 17.70 6.94 -2.88
CA HIS A 121 19.02 7.28 -2.34
C HIS A 121 19.48 6.35 -1.21
N LEU A 122 18.53 5.81 -0.42
CA LEU A 122 18.84 5.01 0.77
C LEU A 122 18.67 3.51 0.59
N LEU A 123 17.72 3.08 -0.24
CA LEU A 123 17.33 1.68 -0.36
C LEU A 123 17.97 1.06 -1.59
N GLU A 124 18.75 0.01 -1.36
CA GLU A 124 19.29 -0.87 -2.39
C GLU A 124 18.15 -1.63 -3.07
N ASP A 125 18.30 -1.84 -4.38
CA ASP A 125 17.33 -2.51 -5.24
C ASP A 125 15.90 -1.94 -5.11
N TYR A 126 15.77 -0.62 -4.91
CA TYR A 126 14.48 0.05 -4.81
C TYR A 126 13.57 -0.29 -6.02
N PRO A 127 12.35 -0.82 -5.83
CA PRO A 127 11.55 -1.35 -6.94
C PRO A 127 11.19 -0.34 -8.03
N LEU A 128 11.09 0.94 -7.65
CA LEU A 128 10.88 2.09 -8.55
C LEU A 128 12.18 2.77 -9.02
N GLY A 129 13.35 2.19 -8.73
CA GLY A 129 14.66 2.77 -9.08
C GLY A 129 14.84 3.05 -10.57
N PHE A 130 14.17 2.28 -11.44
CA PHE A 130 14.17 2.50 -12.89
C PHE A 130 13.56 3.85 -13.33
N LEU A 131 12.76 4.49 -12.47
CA LEU A 131 12.28 5.85 -12.72
C LEU A 131 13.39 6.90 -12.53
N PHE A 132 14.49 6.57 -11.88
CA PHE A 132 15.56 7.51 -11.52
C PHE A 132 16.78 7.42 -12.42
N GLU A 133 16.69 6.73 -13.55
CA GLU A 133 17.74 6.76 -14.56
C GLU A 133 18.07 8.23 -14.92
N ASP A 134 19.36 8.57 -14.85
CA ASP A 134 19.91 9.93 -15.02
C ASP A 134 19.42 11.00 -14.04
N TYR A 135 18.77 10.61 -12.94
CA TYR A 135 18.31 11.54 -11.92
C TYR A 135 19.44 11.89 -10.94
N VAL A 136 19.65 13.19 -10.72
CA VAL A 136 20.63 13.68 -9.75
C VAL A 136 19.94 13.82 -8.39
N TYR A 137 20.49 13.17 -7.37
CA TYR A 137 20.02 13.32 -6.00
C TYR A 137 20.09 14.80 -5.56
N GLY A 138 18.93 15.35 -5.20
CA GLY A 138 18.81 16.71 -4.67
C GLY A 138 18.82 16.79 -3.14
N VAL A 139 18.86 15.64 -2.45
CA VAL A 139 18.84 15.51 -0.99
C VAL A 139 20.13 14.87 -0.51
N ASP A 140 20.64 15.29 0.65
CA ASP A 140 21.73 14.57 1.28
C ASP A 140 21.23 13.32 2.02
N ARG A 141 22.17 12.47 2.45
CA ARG A 141 21.83 11.17 3.07
C ARG A 141 21.15 11.33 4.44
N GLU A 142 21.44 12.39 5.19
CA GLU A 142 20.85 12.62 6.50
C GLU A 142 19.41 13.10 6.35
N GLU A 143 19.17 14.06 5.47
CA GLU A 143 17.84 14.52 5.09
C GLU A 143 16.99 13.37 4.53
N ALA A 144 17.56 12.55 3.64
CA ALA A 144 16.88 11.38 3.11
C ALA A 144 16.44 10.40 4.21
N LEU A 145 17.27 10.23 5.25
CA LEU A 145 16.99 9.31 6.35
C LEU A 145 15.85 9.83 7.23
N GLU A 146 15.84 11.13 7.53
CA GLU A 146 14.74 11.75 8.28
C GLU A 146 13.42 11.66 7.51
N HIS A 147 13.45 11.88 6.19
CA HIS A 147 12.30 11.66 5.32
C HIS A 147 11.80 10.21 5.35
N LEU A 148 12.68 9.22 5.30
CA LEU A 148 12.28 7.81 5.38
C LEU A 148 11.68 7.46 6.75
N LYS A 149 12.24 7.98 7.85
CA LYS A 149 11.69 7.80 9.20
C LYS A 149 10.30 8.39 9.32
N GLU A 150 10.07 9.58 8.75
CA GLU A 150 8.76 10.21 8.73
C GLU A 150 7.73 9.34 8.00
N ASP A 151 8.10 8.80 6.82
CA ASP A 151 7.22 7.94 6.02
C ASP A 151 6.79 6.69 6.77
N VAL A 152 7.74 6.04 7.45
CA VAL A 152 7.50 4.83 8.25
C VAL A 152 6.61 5.18 9.45
N SER A 153 6.98 6.21 10.21
CA SER A 153 6.25 6.66 11.40
C SER A 153 4.80 6.98 11.08
N ALA A 154 4.54 7.69 9.98
CA ALA A 154 3.21 8.09 9.57
C ALA A 154 2.29 6.90 9.20
N LEU A 155 2.86 5.76 8.80
CA LEU A 155 2.13 4.53 8.49
C LEU A 155 2.06 3.49 9.62
N LEU A 156 2.85 3.64 10.70
CA LEU A 156 2.86 2.65 11.78
C LEU A 156 1.47 2.43 12.39
N ASP A 157 0.71 3.50 12.60
CA ASP A 157 -0.71 3.41 12.92
C ASP A 157 -1.56 3.48 11.64
N ARG A 158 -2.04 2.31 11.22
CA ARG A 158 -2.91 2.16 10.04
C ARG A 158 -4.30 2.80 10.19
N CYS A 159 -4.65 3.32 11.37
CA CYS A 159 -5.95 3.92 11.68
C CYS A 159 -5.93 5.45 11.57
N THR A 160 -4.77 6.06 11.37
CA THR A 160 -4.67 7.52 11.17
C THR A 160 -5.33 7.95 9.87
N MET A 161 -5.64 9.25 9.76
CA MET A 161 -6.18 9.82 8.53
C MET A 161 -5.17 9.71 7.37
N HIS A 162 -3.88 9.90 7.65
CA HIS A 162 -2.80 9.69 6.68
C HIS A 162 -2.82 8.27 6.10
N SER A 163 -2.75 7.26 6.98
CA SER A 163 -2.85 5.86 6.59
C SER A 163 -4.16 5.53 5.87
N THR A 164 -5.26 6.21 6.21
CA THR A 164 -6.55 6.04 5.54
C THR A 164 -6.50 6.57 4.10
N LYS A 165 -5.90 7.73 3.85
CA LYS A 165 -5.72 8.28 2.50
C LYS A 165 -4.82 7.39 1.64
N VAL A 166 -3.70 6.91 2.19
CA VAL A 166 -2.78 5.99 1.52
C VAL A 166 -3.50 4.69 1.13
N GLN A 167 -4.16 4.04 2.09
CA GLN A 167 -4.91 2.80 1.85
C GLN A 167 -6.08 3.03 0.87
N THR A 168 -6.78 4.16 0.95
CA THR A 168 -7.91 4.45 0.04
C THR A 168 -7.40 4.66 -1.38
N THR A 169 -6.30 5.36 -1.55
CA THR A 169 -5.67 5.57 -2.87
C THR A 169 -5.22 4.24 -3.48
N ALA A 170 -4.64 3.35 -2.67
CA ALA A 170 -4.29 2.00 -3.12
C ALA A 170 -5.51 1.17 -3.53
N PHE A 171 -6.60 1.25 -2.77
CA PHE A 171 -7.84 0.57 -3.11
C PHE A 171 -8.45 1.10 -4.42
N VAL A 172 -8.58 2.43 -4.53
CA VAL A 172 -9.17 3.08 -5.71
C VAL A 172 -8.31 2.83 -6.95
N SER A 173 -6.98 2.87 -6.85
CA SER A 173 -6.11 2.59 -7.99
C SER A 173 -6.25 1.16 -8.51
N MET A 174 -6.46 0.17 -7.64
CA MET A 174 -6.77 -1.20 -8.07
C MET A 174 -8.08 -1.26 -8.85
N THR A 175 -9.09 -0.48 -8.46
CA THR A 175 -10.35 -0.40 -9.24
C THR A 175 -10.13 0.28 -10.59
N ALA A 176 -9.39 1.41 -10.61
CA ALA A 176 -9.10 2.17 -11.82
C ALA A 176 -8.25 1.37 -12.83
N THR A 177 -7.33 0.54 -12.34
CA THR A 177 -6.49 -0.34 -13.15
C THR A 177 -7.15 -1.68 -13.47
N GLY A 178 -8.39 -1.94 -13.01
CA GLY A 178 -9.10 -3.20 -13.27
C GLY A 178 -8.49 -4.41 -12.55
N LYS A 179 -7.70 -4.20 -11.49
CA LYS A 179 -7.17 -5.25 -10.60
C LYS A 179 -8.14 -5.62 -9.50
N LEU A 180 -9.14 -4.79 -9.25
CA LEU A 180 -10.24 -5.05 -8.35
C LEU A 180 -11.58 -4.69 -9.01
N PHE A 181 -12.49 -5.65 -9.05
CA PHE A 181 -13.86 -5.44 -9.55
C PHE A 181 -14.84 -5.42 -8.39
N LEU A 182 -15.69 -4.40 -8.35
CA LEU A 182 -16.72 -4.25 -7.34
C LEU A 182 -18.09 -4.53 -7.95
N SER A 183 -18.90 -5.32 -7.26
CA SER A 183 -20.28 -5.56 -7.65
C SER A 183 -21.08 -4.26 -7.53
N SER A 184 -21.93 -3.96 -8.52
CA SER A 184 -22.87 -2.82 -8.46
C SER A 184 -23.92 -2.95 -7.36
N ALA A 185 -24.03 -4.12 -6.71
CA ALA A 185 -24.90 -4.32 -5.54
C ALA A 185 -24.27 -3.84 -4.22
N ILE A 186 -22.99 -3.49 -4.20
CA ILE A 186 -22.31 -3.01 -2.99
C ILE A 186 -22.64 -1.52 -2.82
N ASP A 187 -23.14 -1.17 -1.63
CA ASP A 187 -23.29 0.21 -1.21
C ASP A 187 -21.92 0.78 -0.80
N LEU A 188 -21.27 1.47 -1.75
CA LEU A 188 -19.93 2.05 -1.58
C LEU A 188 -19.99 3.36 -0.80
N PRO A 189 -19.05 3.57 0.14
CA PRO A 189 -18.93 4.86 0.79
C PRO A 189 -18.39 5.92 -0.19
N ASP A 190 -18.64 7.20 0.09
CA ASP A 190 -18.04 8.31 -0.64
C ASP A 190 -16.56 8.47 -0.27
N PHE A 191 -15.67 7.96 -1.11
CA PHE A 191 -14.23 8.05 -0.90
C PHE A 191 -13.70 9.49 -0.76
N ASN A 192 -14.40 10.51 -1.29
CA ASN A 192 -13.97 11.90 -1.14
C ASN A 192 -14.17 12.46 0.27
N SER A 193 -14.95 11.79 1.11
CA SER A 193 -15.23 12.26 2.47
C SER A 193 -13.97 12.33 3.34
N ILE A 194 -12.92 11.54 3.04
CA ILE A 194 -11.65 11.58 3.79
C ILE A 194 -10.85 12.88 3.54
N PHE A 195 -11.15 13.59 2.45
CA PHE A 195 -10.54 14.87 2.12
C PHE A 195 -11.45 16.05 2.50
N THR A 196 -12.75 15.89 2.33
CA THR A 196 -13.73 16.99 2.49
C THR A 196 -14.34 17.06 3.89
N ALA A 197 -14.44 15.93 4.60
CA ALA A 197 -15.05 15.81 5.92
C ALA A 197 -14.41 14.66 6.74
N PRO A 198 -13.11 14.78 7.10
CA PRO A 198 -12.31 13.68 7.65
C PRO A 198 -12.86 13.09 8.96
N ASP A 199 -13.59 13.86 9.76
CA ASP A 199 -14.17 13.42 11.04
C ASP A 199 -15.61 12.86 10.91
N SER A 200 -16.18 12.87 9.71
CA SER A 200 -17.55 12.41 9.46
C SER A 200 -17.69 10.90 9.62
N ASP A 201 -18.92 10.45 9.86
CA ASP A 201 -19.23 9.01 9.88
C ASP A 201 -19.00 8.34 8.52
N GLU A 202 -19.14 9.10 7.43
CA GLU A 202 -18.82 8.64 6.08
C GLU A 202 -17.31 8.38 5.91
N SER A 203 -16.46 9.29 6.42
CA SER A 203 -15.00 9.08 6.45
C SER A 203 -14.61 7.84 7.27
N LYS A 204 -15.26 7.62 8.42
CA LYS A 204 -15.05 6.39 9.23
C LYS A 204 -15.51 5.14 8.49
N ARG A 205 -16.58 5.25 7.68
CA ARG A 205 -17.08 4.18 6.82
C ARG A 205 -16.07 3.84 5.72
N VAL A 206 -15.51 4.84 5.04
CA VAL A 206 -14.39 4.67 4.09
C VAL A 206 -13.22 3.93 4.75
N ALA A 207 -12.74 4.43 5.89
CA ALA A 207 -11.61 3.83 6.59
C ALA A 207 -11.85 2.36 6.95
N SER A 208 -13.06 2.02 7.41
CA SER A 208 -13.43 0.65 7.77
C SER A 208 -13.54 -0.25 6.54
N PHE A 209 -14.20 0.24 5.49
CA PHE A 209 -14.38 -0.47 4.23
C PHE A 209 -13.05 -0.78 3.54
N VAL A 210 -12.18 0.21 3.39
CA VAL A 210 -10.88 0.05 2.74
C VAL A 210 -9.96 -0.88 3.51
N ARG A 211 -9.86 -0.74 4.84
CA ARG A 211 -9.02 -1.62 5.66
C ARG A 211 -9.42 -3.09 5.57
N ALA A 212 -10.73 -3.37 5.53
CA ALA A 212 -11.23 -4.72 5.34
C ALA A 212 -10.82 -5.31 3.99
N ASN A 213 -10.83 -4.50 2.93
CA ASN A 213 -10.53 -4.95 1.57
C ASN A 213 -9.03 -5.06 1.28
N ILE A 214 -8.19 -4.15 1.79
CA ILE A 214 -6.73 -4.24 1.59
C ILE A 214 -6.13 -5.47 2.27
N ASN A 215 -6.61 -5.81 3.48
CA ASN A 215 -6.16 -7.03 4.16
C ASN A 215 -6.55 -8.29 3.40
N ALA A 216 -7.74 -8.32 2.80
CA ALA A 216 -8.20 -9.43 1.98
C ALA A 216 -7.37 -9.54 0.69
N GLY A 217 -7.22 -8.43 -0.06
CA GLY A 217 -6.51 -8.39 -1.35
C GLY A 217 -5.02 -8.71 -1.25
N ALA A 218 -4.32 -8.21 -0.22
CA ALA A 218 -2.92 -8.55 0.03
C ALA A 218 -2.74 -10.05 0.36
N GLY A 219 -3.69 -10.65 1.09
CA GLY A 219 -3.68 -12.09 1.38
C GLY A 219 -3.99 -12.98 0.17
N PHE A 220 -4.65 -12.45 -0.87
CA PHE A 220 -4.99 -13.22 -2.08
C PHE A 220 -3.92 -13.18 -3.18
N GLN A 221 -3.07 -12.15 -3.23
CA GLN A 221 -2.03 -12.05 -4.27
C GLN A 221 -0.74 -12.83 -3.95
N ASP A 222 -0.49 -13.16 -2.68
CA ASP A 222 0.59 -14.07 -2.28
C ASP A 222 0.18 -15.57 -2.40
N ALA A 223 -1.02 -15.85 -2.94
CA ALA A 223 -1.47 -17.21 -3.21
C ALA A 223 -0.77 -17.84 -4.42
N GLU A 224 -0.02 -17.07 -5.21
CA GLU A 224 0.95 -17.58 -6.19
C GLU A 224 2.39 -17.49 -5.59
N GLU A 225 2.68 -18.40 -4.66
CA GLU A 225 4.02 -18.95 -4.32
C GLU A 225 5.24 -18.02 -4.14
N GLY A 226 5.08 -16.74 -3.79
CA GLY A 226 6.20 -15.84 -3.48
C GLY A 226 6.21 -15.37 -2.03
N GLU A 227 7.33 -15.53 -1.31
CA GLU A 227 7.57 -14.74 -0.10
C GLU A 227 7.69 -13.25 -0.47
N ASN A 228 7.17 -12.35 0.37
CA ASN A 228 7.29 -10.89 0.17
C ASN A 228 8.74 -10.45 0.51
N GLU A 229 9.66 -10.74 -0.41
CA GLU A 229 11.09 -10.49 -0.25
C GLU A 229 11.40 -8.99 -0.12
N TRP A 230 10.65 -8.13 -0.80
CA TRP A 230 10.76 -6.68 -0.63
C TRP A 230 10.54 -6.26 0.83
N SER A 231 9.50 -6.75 1.50
CA SER A 231 9.22 -6.33 2.87
C SER A 231 10.32 -6.76 3.85
N LYS A 232 10.86 -7.98 3.66
CA LYS A 232 12.01 -8.46 4.45
C LYS A 232 13.25 -7.62 4.19
N SER A 233 13.57 -7.38 2.91
CA SER A 233 14.70 -6.56 2.48
C SER A 233 14.60 -5.13 3.02
N PHE A 234 13.44 -4.49 2.86
CA PHE A 234 13.14 -3.16 3.38
C PHE A 234 13.44 -3.05 4.87
N TRP A 235 12.90 -3.97 5.69
CA TRP A 235 13.14 -3.91 7.14
C TRP A 235 14.59 -4.20 7.52
N SER A 236 15.27 -5.10 6.81
CA SER A 236 16.71 -5.36 7.01
C SER A 236 17.52 -4.10 6.72
N GLN A 237 17.28 -3.47 5.57
CA GLN A 237 17.98 -2.26 5.18
C GLN A 237 17.68 -1.11 6.16
N CYS A 238 16.42 -0.90 6.55
CA CYS A 238 16.06 0.10 7.56
C CYS A 238 16.77 -0.12 8.90
N PHE A 239 16.93 -1.37 9.31
CA PHE A 239 17.69 -1.71 10.51
C PHE A 239 19.17 -1.35 10.37
N ASP A 240 19.77 -1.62 9.20
CA ASP A 240 21.17 -1.29 8.91
C ASP A 240 21.42 0.22 8.72
N LEU A 241 20.39 0.98 8.34
CA LEU A 241 20.44 2.44 8.18
C LEU A 241 20.57 3.19 9.51
N GLU A 242 20.07 2.62 10.61
CA GLU A 242 20.35 3.13 11.95
C GLU A 242 21.66 2.54 12.46
N ALA A 243 22.72 3.36 12.46
CA ALA A 243 23.90 3.03 13.25
C ALA A 243 23.45 2.89 14.72
N CYS A 244 23.68 1.73 15.34
CA CYS A 244 23.57 1.59 16.79
C CYS A 244 24.43 2.65 17.46
N SER A 245 23.80 3.74 17.91
CA SER A 245 24.41 4.77 18.76
C SER A 245 24.06 4.53 20.22
#